data_AF-A0A835CZI8-F1
#
_entry.id   AF-A0A835CZI8-F1
#
_cell.length_a   1.000
_cell.length_b   1.000
_cell.length_c   1.000
_cell.angle_alpha   90.00
_cell.angle_beta   90.00
_cell.angle_gamma   90.00
#
_symmetry.space_group_name_H-M   'P 1'
#
loop_
_entity.id
_entity.type
_entity.pdbx_description
1 polymer ?
#
loop_
_entity_poly.entity_id
_entity_poly.type
_entity_poly.pdbx_seq_one_letter_code
_entity_poly.pdbx_strand_id
1 'polypeptide(L)'
;MAFTYNFAVLASLLLLVSLVNPSTTTTTRKLPHLVKQPPLVLKYHNGALLKGNLTVNLVWYEKFSSIQRSILIDFLQSLNSHSTPPPSVSLWWKTTENYKEGSSNLLLGKQILDNSYSFGKSLKDSYILALATKADHKNAINVVFTAKDVAVAGFCMSRCGTHVSACGLDKRSKFAYVWVGNSESQCPGQCAWPFHQPIYGPQTPPLVSPNGDVGVDGMVINFATVLEATVTNSFDDG
;
A
#
# COMPACT_ATOMS: atom_id res chain seq x y z
N MET A 1 12.59 -12.94 77.92
CA MET A 1 12.70 -13.65 76.63
C MET A 1 11.33 -14.07 76.07
N ALA A 2 10.30 -13.20 76.12
CA ALA A 2 8.96 -13.49 75.58
C ALA A 2 8.50 -12.48 74.51
N PHE A 3 9.15 -11.31 74.41
CA PHE A 3 8.76 -10.25 73.48
C PHE A 3 9.31 -10.45 72.04
N THR A 4 10.40 -11.20 71.88
CA THR A 4 11.03 -11.45 70.57
C THR A 4 10.34 -12.53 69.74
N TYR A 5 9.62 -13.47 70.40
CA TYR A 5 8.89 -14.54 69.71
C TYR A 5 7.60 -14.05 69.04
N ASN A 6 6.91 -13.07 69.62
CA ASN A 6 5.67 -12.53 69.05
C ASN A 6 5.90 -11.74 67.76
N PHE A 7 7.06 -11.08 67.61
CA PHE A 7 7.41 -10.34 66.39
C PHE A 7 7.73 -11.27 65.21
N ALA A 8 8.38 -12.41 65.47
CA ALA A 8 8.71 -13.39 64.44
C ALA A 8 7.46 -14.13 63.92
N VAL A 9 6.48 -14.42 64.79
CA VAL A 9 5.21 -15.03 64.39
C VAL A 9 4.35 -14.06 63.59
N LEU A 10 4.31 -12.77 63.96
CA LEU A 10 3.57 -11.75 63.20
C LEU A 10 4.18 -11.50 61.81
N ALA A 11 5.51 -11.47 61.71
CA ALA A 11 6.22 -11.29 60.44
C ALA A 11 6.03 -12.50 59.50
N SER A 12 5.97 -13.72 60.04
CA SER A 12 5.71 -14.94 59.26
C SER A 12 4.27 -15.00 58.73
N LEU A 13 3.27 -14.56 59.52
CA LEU A 13 1.88 -14.45 59.06
C LEU A 13 1.68 -13.37 57.98
N LEU A 14 2.40 -12.26 58.04
CA LEU A 14 2.32 -11.19 57.03
C LEU A 14 2.95 -11.60 55.69
N LEU A 15 3.98 -12.46 55.69
CA LEU A 15 4.62 -12.98 54.47
C LEU A 15 3.81 -14.08 53.76
N LEU A 16 2.96 -14.82 54.49
CA LEU A 16 2.07 -15.84 53.92
C LEU A 16 0.81 -15.23 53.27
N VAL A 17 0.37 -14.04 53.71
CA VAL A 17 -0.79 -13.33 53.13
C VAL A 17 -0.43 -12.63 51.80
N SER A 18 0.85 -12.30 51.57
CA SER A 18 1.32 -11.71 50.30
C SER A 18 1.50 -12.69 49.13
N LEU A 19 1.33 -14.01 49.35
CA LEU A 19 1.48 -15.03 48.31
C LEU A 19 0.16 -15.53 47.71
N VAL A 20 -0.97 -14.95 48.13
CA VAL A 20 -2.29 -15.28 47.56
C VAL A 20 -2.83 -14.03 46.86
N ASN A 21 -2.43 -13.86 45.61
CA ASN A 21 -3.07 -12.92 44.70
C ASN A 21 -3.84 -13.72 43.63
N PRO A 22 -5.11 -14.13 43.89
CA PRO A 22 -5.93 -14.79 42.90
C PRO A 22 -6.63 -13.70 42.10
N SER A 23 -6.00 -13.25 41.02
CA SER A 23 -6.68 -12.45 40.01
C SER A 23 -6.07 -12.70 38.64
N THR A 24 -5.99 -13.98 38.24
CA THR A 24 -6.13 -14.32 36.83
C THR A 24 -7.60 -14.20 36.46
N THR A 25 -8.11 -12.97 36.41
CA THR A 25 -9.22 -12.70 35.52
C THR A 25 -8.62 -12.77 34.11
N THR A 26 -8.73 -13.94 33.49
CA THR A 26 -8.84 -14.01 32.05
C THR A 26 -10.10 -13.24 31.69
N THR A 27 -9.97 -11.91 31.63
CA THR A 27 -10.84 -11.10 30.80
C THR A 27 -10.58 -11.61 29.41
N THR A 28 -11.39 -12.58 28.98
CA THR A 28 -11.66 -12.76 27.57
C THR A 28 -11.99 -11.36 27.09
N ARG A 29 -11.05 -10.76 26.35
CA ARG A 29 -11.29 -9.54 25.60
C ARG A 29 -12.39 -9.94 24.63
N LYS A 30 -13.65 -9.85 25.07
CA LYS A 30 -14.80 -9.86 24.19
C LYS A 30 -14.53 -8.68 23.30
N LEU A 31 -14.05 -8.95 22.09
CA LEU A 31 -14.15 -8.00 21.00
C LEU A 31 -15.63 -7.59 21.04
N PRO A 32 -15.97 -6.34 21.45
CA PRO A 32 -17.25 -5.85 21.01
C PRO A 32 -17.15 -5.82 19.49
N HIS A 33 -18.31 -5.84 18.83
CA HIS A 33 -18.44 -5.51 17.41
C HIS A 33 -18.49 -6.69 16.43
N LEU A 34 -19.53 -7.50 16.57
CA LEU A 34 -20.34 -7.90 15.41
C LEU A 34 -21.40 -6.82 15.16
N VAL A 35 -21.00 -5.58 14.91
CA VAL A 35 -21.89 -4.70 14.16
C VAL A 35 -21.83 -5.21 12.74
N LYS A 36 -22.95 -5.77 12.27
CA LYS A 36 -23.12 -6.04 10.84
C LYS A 36 -22.99 -4.68 10.15
N GLN A 37 -21.84 -4.47 9.50
CA GLN A 37 -21.68 -3.28 8.67
C GLN A 37 -22.76 -3.35 7.58
N PRO A 38 -23.47 -2.25 7.30
CA PRO A 38 -24.36 -2.21 6.16
C PRO A 38 -23.55 -2.58 4.91
N PRO A 39 -24.18 -3.22 3.91
CA PRO A 39 -23.50 -3.56 2.66
C PRO A 39 -22.83 -2.31 2.09
N LEU A 40 -21.56 -2.42 1.72
CA LEU A 40 -20.82 -1.31 1.12
C LEU A 40 -21.48 -0.96 -0.21
N VAL A 41 -22.09 0.22 -0.30
CA VAL A 41 -22.68 0.74 -1.53
C VAL A 41 -21.73 1.79 -2.09
N LEU A 42 -21.08 1.47 -3.21
CA LEU A 42 -20.25 2.43 -3.95
C LEU A 42 -21.13 3.16 -4.97
N LYS A 43 -21.24 4.48 -4.82
CA LYS A 43 -21.94 5.31 -5.82
C LYS A 43 -21.06 5.42 -7.05
N TYR A 44 -21.55 4.93 -8.17
CA TYR A 44 -20.87 5.08 -9.45
C TYR A 44 -21.32 6.37 -10.14
N HIS A 45 -20.35 7.13 -10.64
CA HIS A 45 -20.55 8.46 -11.20
C HIS A 45 -20.55 8.50 -12.74
N ASN A 46 -20.62 7.34 -13.40
CA ASN A 46 -20.72 7.18 -14.86
C ASN A 46 -19.47 7.55 -15.68
N GLY A 47 -18.31 7.71 -15.03
CA GLY A 47 -17.00 7.78 -15.70
C GLY A 47 -16.50 6.42 -16.18
N ALA A 48 -15.50 6.39 -17.05
CA ALA A 48 -14.99 5.17 -17.63
C ALA A 48 -14.37 4.23 -16.58
N LEU A 49 -14.62 2.93 -16.74
CA LEU A 49 -14.05 1.86 -15.93
C LEU A 49 -13.14 0.98 -16.79
N LEU A 50 -11.96 0.64 -16.30
CA LEU A 50 -11.11 -0.38 -16.93
C LEU A 50 -11.47 -1.75 -16.36
N LYS A 51 -12.18 -2.54 -17.16
CA LYS A 51 -12.70 -3.88 -16.82
C LYS A 51 -12.14 -4.97 -17.74
N GLY A 52 -12.29 -6.22 -17.33
CA GLY A 52 -11.78 -7.40 -18.03
C GLY A 52 -10.31 -7.69 -17.71
N ASN A 53 -9.62 -8.36 -18.63
CA ASN A 53 -8.21 -8.70 -18.48
C ASN A 53 -7.34 -7.55 -18.99
N LEU A 54 -6.60 -6.91 -18.10
CA LEU A 54 -5.74 -5.76 -18.40
C LEU A 54 -4.29 -6.13 -18.17
N THR A 55 -3.41 -5.79 -19.10
CA THR A 55 -1.97 -5.99 -18.92
C THR A 55 -1.38 -4.83 -18.13
N VAL A 56 -0.60 -5.11 -17.08
CA VAL A 56 0.10 -4.10 -16.30
C VAL A 56 1.59 -4.18 -16.61
N ASN A 57 2.08 -3.23 -17.42
CA ASN A 57 3.50 -3.14 -17.76
C ASN A 57 4.23 -2.30 -16.72
N LEU A 58 5.42 -2.74 -16.31
CA LEU A 58 6.20 -2.08 -15.26
C LEU A 58 7.46 -1.44 -15.86
N VAL A 59 7.65 -0.15 -15.62
CA VAL A 59 8.84 0.61 -15.99
C VAL A 59 9.58 0.96 -14.70
N TRP A 60 10.76 0.38 -14.54
CA TRP A 60 11.63 0.59 -13.39
C TRP A 60 12.65 1.66 -13.76
N TYR A 61 12.45 2.87 -13.24
CA TYR A 61 13.38 3.98 -13.43
C TYR A 61 14.37 4.01 -12.26
N GLU A 62 15.63 3.73 -12.60
CA GLU A 62 16.78 3.56 -11.71
C GLU A 62 16.84 2.25 -10.93
N LYS A 63 17.73 2.23 -9.93
CA LYS A 63 18.17 1.02 -9.24
C LYS A 63 17.11 0.54 -8.25
N PHE A 64 16.39 -0.50 -8.66
CA PHE A 64 15.64 -1.36 -7.77
C PHE A 64 16.37 -2.69 -7.58
N SER A 65 16.53 -3.15 -6.34
CA SER A 65 17.04 -4.50 -6.10
C SER A 65 16.04 -5.55 -6.61
N SER A 66 16.50 -6.79 -6.81
CA SER A 66 15.58 -7.89 -7.18
C SER A 66 14.52 -8.15 -6.12
N ILE A 67 14.84 -7.95 -4.84
CA ILE A 67 13.89 -8.07 -3.71
C ILE A 67 12.86 -6.94 -3.76
N GLN A 68 13.28 -5.71 -4.01
CA GLN A 68 12.36 -4.57 -4.12
C GLN A 68 11.37 -4.76 -5.27
N ARG A 69 11.83 -5.26 -6.42
CA ARG A 69 10.96 -5.57 -7.56
C ARG A 69 10.01 -6.72 -7.25
N SER A 70 10.48 -7.78 -6.59
CA SER A 70 9.61 -8.93 -6.27
C SER A 70 8.45 -8.51 -5.36
N ILE A 71 8.68 -7.66 -4.36
CA ILE A 71 7.61 -7.17 -3.46
C ILE A 71 6.45 -6.52 -4.26
N LEU A 72 6.77 -5.60 -5.18
CA LEU A 72 5.75 -4.91 -5.98
C LEU A 72 5.07 -5.85 -7.00
N ILE A 73 5.81 -6.79 -7.58
CA ILE A 73 5.28 -7.80 -8.49
C ILE A 73 4.36 -8.78 -7.76
N ASP A 74 4.76 -9.25 -6.59
CA ASP A 74 4.00 -10.19 -5.76
C ASP A 74 2.70 -9.52 -5.28
N PHE A 75 2.75 -8.24 -4.91
CA PHE A 75 1.55 -7.45 -4.63
C PHE A 75 0.60 -7.45 -5.85
N LEU A 76 1.09 -7.09 -7.04
CA LEU A 76 0.27 -7.07 -8.26
C LEU A 76 -0.36 -8.44 -8.55
N GLN A 77 0.42 -9.51 -8.44
CA GLN A 77 -0.07 -10.88 -8.67
C GLN A 77 -1.08 -11.32 -7.61
N SER A 78 -0.96 -10.84 -6.37
CA SER A 78 -1.88 -11.17 -5.28
C SER A 78 -3.29 -10.64 -5.47
N LEU A 79 -3.50 -9.63 -6.33
CA LEU A 79 -4.83 -9.05 -6.63
C LEU A 79 -5.80 -10.07 -7.24
N ASN A 80 -5.28 -11.04 -8.01
CA ASN A 80 -6.09 -12.08 -8.64
C ASN A 80 -6.05 -13.43 -7.90
N SER A 81 -5.52 -13.48 -6.67
CA SER A 81 -5.41 -14.76 -5.94
C SER A 81 -6.79 -15.30 -5.55
N HIS A 82 -7.09 -16.54 -5.96
CA HIS A 82 -8.38 -17.20 -5.68
C HIS A 82 -8.40 -18.01 -4.39
N SER A 83 -7.24 -18.37 -3.82
CA SER A 83 -7.14 -19.37 -2.74
C SER A 83 -6.61 -18.81 -1.41
N THR A 84 -6.52 -17.49 -1.28
CA THR A 84 -6.02 -16.85 -0.05
C THR A 84 -7.15 -16.67 0.99
N PRO A 85 -6.99 -17.16 2.23
CA PRO A 85 -7.97 -16.92 3.29
C PRO A 85 -8.17 -15.43 3.59
N PRO A 86 -9.38 -15.00 3.99
CA PRO A 86 -9.62 -13.63 4.40
C PRO A 86 -8.96 -13.30 5.76
N PRO A 87 -8.48 -12.06 5.97
CA PRO A 87 -8.41 -10.97 4.99
C PRO A 87 -7.29 -11.19 3.95
N SER A 88 -7.55 -10.82 2.69
CA SER A 88 -6.58 -10.94 1.59
C SER A 88 -6.59 -9.73 0.66
N VAL A 89 -5.49 -9.51 -0.05
CA VAL A 89 -5.36 -8.46 -1.07
C VAL A 89 -6.38 -8.67 -2.20
N SER A 90 -6.60 -9.92 -2.64
CA SER A 90 -7.62 -10.22 -3.64
C SER A 90 -9.04 -9.94 -3.17
N LEU A 91 -9.36 -10.21 -1.90
CA LEU A 91 -10.67 -9.87 -1.34
C LEU A 91 -10.88 -8.36 -1.24
N TRP A 92 -9.84 -7.61 -0.86
CA TRP A 92 -9.87 -6.15 -0.92
C TRP A 92 -10.07 -5.66 -2.36
N TRP A 93 -9.32 -6.19 -3.32
CA TRP A 93 -9.39 -5.80 -4.74
C TRP A 93 -10.77 -6.05 -5.35
N LYS A 94 -11.45 -7.13 -4.96
CA LYS A 94 -12.85 -7.41 -5.35
C LYS A 94 -13.82 -6.29 -5.00
N THR A 95 -13.47 -5.39 -4.08
CA THR A 95 -14.29 -4.20 -3.80
C THR A 95 -14.50 -3.33 -5.05
N THR A 96 -13.54 -3.33 -5.99
CA THR A 96 -13.67 -2.62 -7.28
C THR A 96 -14.76 -3.21 -8.19
N GLU A 97 -15.20 -4.43 -7.95
CA GLU A 97 -16.30 -5.10 -8.66
C GLU A 97 -17.69 -4.60 -8.23
N ASN A 98 -17.76 -3.84 -7.12
CA ASN A 98 -19.01 -3.21 -6.69
C ASN A 98 -19.37 -1.98 -7.55
N TYR A 99 -18.44 -1.47 -8.35
CA TYR A 99 -18.76 -0.57 -9.47
C TYR A 99 -19.41 -1.37 -10.62
N LYS A 100 -20.08 -0.70 -11.57
CA LYS A 100 -20.73 -1.38 -12.70
C LYS A 100 -19.69 -2.19 -13.53
N GLU A 101 -20.18 -3.11 -14.38
CA GLU A 101 -19.40 -3.72 -15.48
C GLU A 101 -18.34 -4.79 -15.11
N GLY A 102 -18.37 -5.35 -13.90
CA GLY A 102 -17.66 -6.59 -13.57
C GLY A 102 -16.25 -6.40 -12.99
N SER A 103 -15.35 -7.37 -13.22
CA SER A 103 -14.01 -7.42 -12.59
C SER A 103 -12.89 -6.81 -13.43
N SER A 104 -11.84 -6.35 -12.74
CA SER A 104 -10.59 -5.83 -13.34
C SER A 104 -9.47 -6.82 -13.02
N ASN A 105 -9.22 -7.79 -13.90
CA ASN A 105 -8.18 -8.79 -13.71
C ASN A 105 -6.84 -8.26 -14.23
N LEU A 106 -5.91 -7.97 -13.33
CA LEU A 106 -4.63 -7.33 -13.67
C LEU A 106 -3.53 -8.36 -13.90
N LEU A 107 -3.04 -8.46 -15.12
CA LEU A 107 -2.03 -9.45 -15.51
C LEU A 107 -0.66 -8.77 -15.61
N LEU A 108 0.36 -9.34 -14.97
CA LEU A 108 1.73 -8.84 -15.12
C LEU A 108 2.15 -8.89 -16.60
N GLY A 109 2.56 -7.73 -17.12
CA GLY A 109 3.03 -7.55 -18.48
C GLY A 109 4.55 -7.43 -18.59
N LYS A 110 4.98 -6.64 -19.58
CA LYS A 110 6.40 -6.39 -19.84
C LYS A 110 7.02 -5.59 -18.70
N GLN A 111 8.26 -5.92 -18.36
CA GLN A 111 9.09 -5.13 -17.45
C GLN A 111 10.20 -4.44 -18.24
N ILE A 112 10.34 -3.13 -18.07
CA ILE A 112 11.35 -2.30 -18.72
C ILE A 112 12.25 -1.74 -17.63
N LEU A 113 13.56 -1.98 -17.73
CA LEU A 113 14.56 -1.46 -16.81
C LEU A 113 15.26 -0.27 -17.47
N ASP A 114 15.25 0.88 -16.80
CA ASP A 114 15.99 2.07 -17.20
C ASP A 114 16.93 2.48 -16.08
N ASN A 115 18.16 1.96 -16.10
CA ASN A 115 19.16 2.15 -15.04
C ASN A 115 20.18 3.24 -15.38
N SER A 116 19.85 4.14 -16.32
CA SER A 116 20.82 5.02 -16.98
C SER A 116 20.61 6.50 -16.69
N TYR A 117 19.69 6.86 -15.79
CA TYR A 117 19.19 8.22 -15.60
C TYR A 117 18.85 8.88 -16.93
N SER A 118 18.07 8.18 -17.79
CA SER A 118 17.78 8.65 -19.15
C SER A 118 17.15 10.05 -19.21
N PHE A 119 16.52 10.49 -18.12
CA PHE A 119 15.98 11.83 -17.92
C PHE A 119 16.55 12.54 -16.66
N GLY A 120 17.65 12.04 -16.10
CA GLY A 120 18.28 12.57 -14.89
C GLY A 120 17.59 12.15 -13.57
N LYS A 121 18.02 12.76 -12.46
CA LYS A 121 17.48 12.52 -11.11
C LYS A 121 16.29 13.38 -10.72
N SER A 122 15.91 14.35 -11.56
CA SER A 122 14.81 15.27 -11.31
C SER A 122 13.85 15.23 -12.48
N LEU A 123 12.68 14.62 -12.27
CA LEU A 123 11.70 14.37 -13.30
C LEU A 123 10.53 15.34 -13.25
N LYS A 124 10.13 15.79 -14.43
CA LYS A 124 8.84 16.45 -14.68
C LYS A 124 7.81 15.41 -15.15
N ASP A 125 6.54 15.74 -15.05
CA ASP A 125 5.43 14.87 -15.47
C ASP A 125 5.53 14.47 -16.95
N SER A 126 6.08 15.33 -17.80
CA SER A 126 6.37 15.02 -19.20
C SER A 126 7.36 13.87 -19.38
N TYR A 127 8.34 13.72 -18.48
CA TYR A 127 9.29 12.61 -18.50
C TYR A 127 8.68 11.32 -17.97
N ILE A 128 7.78 11.41 -16.98
CA ILE A 128 6.99 10.26 -16.52
C ILE A 128 6.12 9.73 -17.67
N LEU A 129 5.44 10.62 -18.39
CA LEU A 129 4.68 10.25 -19.59
C LEU A 129 5.58 9.57 -20.64
N ALA A 130 6.75 10.16 -20.94
CA ALA A 130 7.70 9.58 -21.89
C ALA A 130 8.14 8.16 -21.46
N LEU A 131 8.40 7.93 -20.18
CA LEU A 131 8.70 6.60 -19.63
C LEU A 131 7.52 5.64 -19.80
N ALA A 132 6.29 6.08 -19.49
CA ALA A 132 5.09 5.25 -19.60
C ALA A 132 4.80 4.86 -21.07
N THR A 133 5.14 5.69 -22.04
CA THR A 133 4.97 5.39 -23.48
C THR A 133 5.95 4.35 -24.04
N LYS A 134 6.99 3.94 -23.27
CA LYS A 134 7.96 2.92 -23.72
C LYS A 134 7.35 1.51 -23.80
N ALA A 135 6.23 1.27 -23.12
CA ALA A 135 5.49 0.01 -23.16
C ALA A 135 4.27 0.11 -24.09
N ASP A 136 3.79 -1.04 -24.57
CA ASP A 136 2.51 -1.10 -25.28
C ASP A 136 1.39 -0.62 -24.34
N HIS A 137 0.40 0.07 -24.89
CA HIS A 137 -0.68 0.71 -24.14
C HIS A 137 -2.06 0.22 -24.60
N LYS A 138 -2.12 -0.78 -25.49
CA LYS A 138 -3.38 -1.41 -25.90
C LYS A 138 -3.89 -2.33 -24.78
N ASN A 139 -5.06 -2.02 -24.25
CA ASN A 139 -5.68 -2.80 -23.16
C ASN A 139 -4.72 -3.03 -21.98
N ALA A 140 -3.93 -2.00 -21.67
CA ALA A 140 -2.85 -2.07 -20.73
C ALA A 140 -2.77 -0.80 -19.86
N ILE A 141 -2.19 -0.96 -18.67
CA ILE A 141 -1.84 0.10 -17.74
C ILE A 141 -0.32 0.10 -17.63
N ASN A 142 0.31 1.24 -17.89
CA ASN A 142 1.76 1.38 -17.78
C ASN A 142 2.11 2.03 -16.45
N VAL A 143 2.88 1.34 -15.62
CA VAL A 143 3.24 1.78 -14.27
C VAL A 143 4.72 2.17 -14.27
N VAL A 144 5.02 3.40 -13.88
CA VAL A 144 6.38 3.91 -13.72
C VAL A 144 6.74 3.95 -12.24
N PHE A 145 7.72 3.15 -11.85
CA PHE A 145 8.31 3.19 -10.51
C PHE A 145 9.63 3.96 -10.55
N THR A 146 9.81 4.93 -9.66
CA THR A 146 11.07 5.68 -9.54
C THR A 146 11.80 5.33 -8.24
N ALA A 147 13.10 5.04 -8.33
CA ALA A 147 13.93 4.69 -7.19
C ALA A 147 14.05 5.84 -6.17
N LYS A 148 14.56 5.52 -4.98
CA LYS A 148 14.55 6.43 -3.82
C LYS A 148 15.31 7.73 -4.01
N ASP A 149 16.30 7.76 -4.90
CA ASP A 149 17.16 8.90 -5.17
C ASP A 149 16.71 9.74 -6.39
N VAL A 150 15.48 9.52 -6.86
CA VAL A 150 14.85 10.27 -7.95
C VAL A 150 13.80 11.21 -7.39
N ALA A 151 13.98 12.51 -7.60
CA ALA A 151 13.00 13.54 -7.31
C ALA A 151 12.01 13.65 -8.47
N VAL A 152 10.72 13.72 -8.16
CA VAL A 152 9.66 13.97 -9.15
C VAL A 152 8.86 15.18 -8.69
N ALA A 153 8.43 16.04 -9.62
CA ALA A 153 7.63 17.21 -9.29
C ALA A 153 6.43 16.84 -8.39
N GLY A 154 6.24 17.57 -7.28
CA GLY A 154 5.17 17.33 -6.32
C GLY A 154 5.30 16.07 -5.43
N PHE A 155 6.29 15.21 -5.68
CA PHE A 155 6.60 14.08 -4.79
C PHE A 155 6.94 14.60 -3.40
N CYS A 156 6.44 13.93 -2.35
CA CYS A 156 6.70 14.32 -0.97
C CYS A 156 6.16 15.69 -0.55
N MET A 157 5.27 16.27 -1.36
CA MET A 157 4.61 17.54 -1.03
C MET A 157 3.10 17.37 -1.16
N SER A 158 2.64 17.06 -2.37
CA SER A 158 1.21 16.90 -2.68
C SER A 158 0.82 15.47 -3.02
N ARG A 159 1.78 14.60 -3.32
CA ARG A 159 1.51 13.25 -3.83
C ARG A 159 2.66 12.28 -3.55
N CYS A 160 2.30 11.00 -3.47
CA CYS A 160 3.23 9.86 -3.37
C CYS A 160 3.20 8.97 -4.63
N GLY A 161 2.18 9.18 -5.46
CA GLY A 161 1.99 8.58 -6.77
C GLY A 161 0.86 9.31 -7.51
N THR A 162 0.64 8.94 -8.77
CA THR A 162 -0.42 9.49 -9.62
C THR A 162 -1.00 8.41 -10.51
N HIS A 163 -2.29 8.52 -10.82
CA HIS A 163 -2.87 7.95 -12.03
C HIS A 163 -3.21 9.11 -12.97
N VAL A 164 -2.91 8.96 -14.25
CA VAL A 164 -3.14 9.98 -15.28
C VAL A 164 -3.49 9.27 -16.58
N SER A 165 -4.09 9.97 -17.53
CA SER A 165 -4.30 9.47 -18.88
C SER A 165 -3.63 10.33 -19.94
N ALA A 166 -3.29 9.71 -21.06
CA ALA A 166 -2.74 10.39 -22.23
C ALA A 166 -3.30 9.82 -23.52
N CYS A 167 -3.22 10.60 -24.60
CA CYS A 167 -3.54 10.12 -25.93
C CYS A 167 -2.45 9.17 -26.43
N GLY A 168 -2.85 8.03 -26.99
CA GLY A 168 -1.99 7.09 -27.69
C GLY A 168 -1.54 7.62 -29.05
N LEU A 169 -0.81 6.77 -29.79
CA LEU A 169 -0.27 7.11 -31.12
C LEU A 169 -1.38 7.43 -32.13
N ASP A 170 -2.45 6.65 -32.11
CA ASP A 170 -3.71 7.01 -32.76
C ASP A 170 -4.42 7.96 -31.80
N LYS A 171 -4.44 9.28 -32.11
CA LYS A 171 -4.95 10.36 -31.23
C LYS A 171 -6.41 10.17 -30.75
N ARG A 172 -7.09 9.12 -31.22
CA ARG A 172 -8.42 8.67 -30.83
C ARG A 172 -8.44 7.73 -29.64
N SER A 173 -7.34 7.02 -29.34
CA SER A 173 -7.24 6.14 -28.17
C SER A 173 -6.59 6.88 -27.00
N LYS A 174 -7.19 6.75 -25.82
CA LYS A 174 -6.55 7.13 -24.56
C LYS A 174 -5.99 5.89 -23.89
N PHE A 175 -4.92 6.06 -23.13
CA PHE A 175 -4.42 5.03 -22.23
C PHE A 175 -4.17 5.63 -20.85
N ALA A 176 -4.33 4.79 -19.83
CA ALA A 176 -4.04 5.18 -18.45
C ALA A 176 -2.62 4.73 -18.08
N TYR A 177 -1.94 5.57 -17.29
CA TYR A 177 -0.64 5.24 -16.75
C TYR A 177 -0.54 5.72 -15.31
N VAL A 178 0.35 5.07 -14.58
CA VAL A 178 0.55 5.26 -13.16
C VAL A 178 2.00 5.65 -12.91
N TRP A 179 2.23 6.47 -11.90
CA TRP A 179 3.56 6.66 -11.32
C TRP A 179 3.51 6.50 -9.81
N VAL A 180 4.54 5.87 -9.23
CA VAL A 180 4.74 5.76 -7.78
C VAL A 180 6.22 5.96 -7.45
N GLY A 181 6.50 6.83 -6.48
CA GLY A 181 7.87 7.12 -6.04
C GLY A 181 8.26 6.36 -4.78
N ASN A 182 9.51 5.90 -4.70
CA ASN A 182 10.08 5.39 -3.46
C ASN A 182 10.43 6.55 -2.52
N SER A 183 9.73 6.67 -1.39
CA SER A 183 9.89 7.80 -0.46
C SER A 183 10.99 7.63 0.57
N GLU A 184 11.68 6.49 0.61
CA GLU A 184 12.64 6.11 1.67
C GLU A 184 13.63 7.24 2.01
N SER A 185 14.17 7.93 1.00
CA SER A 185 15.19 8.96 1.21
C SER A 185 14.65 10.41 1.28
N GLN A 186 13.40 10.64 0.88
CA GLN A 186 12.84 11.99 0.71
C GLN A 186 11.77 12.32 1.75
N CYS A 187 10.81 11.42 1.99
CA CYS A 187 9.68 11.67 2.88
C CYS A 187 9.01 10.39 3.40
N PRO A 188 9.74 9.49 4.06
CA PRO A 188 9.15 8.23 4.53
C PRO A 188 7.99 8.49 5.52
N GLY A 189 8.04 9.56 6.32
CA GLY A 189 6.95 9.97 7.21
C GLY A 189 5.69 10.53 6.53
N GLN A 190 5.67 10.68 5.20
CA GLN A 190 4.46 11.09 4.47
C GLN A 190 3.92 9.95 3.61
N CYS A 191 4.81 9.27 2.87
CA CYS A 191 4.40 8.29 1.86
C CYS A 191 4.59 6.83 2.28
N ALA A 192 5.20 6.56 3.44
CA ALA A 192 5.38 5.20 3.97
C ALA A 192 4.71 5.00 5.34
N TRP A 193 3.79 5.88 5.75
CA TRP A 193 2.94 5.62 6.91
C TRP A 193 2.03 4.41 6.61
N PRO A 194 1.85 3.44 7.54
CA PRO A 194 2.23 3.46 8.97
C PRO A 194 3.59 2.84 9.29
N PHE A 195 4.44 2.53 8.31
CA PHE A 195 5.74 1.89 8.50
C PHE A 195 6.88 2.86 8.83
N HIS A 196 6.59 4.16 8.80
CA HIS A 196 7.45 5.21 9.29
C HIS A 196 6.65 6.21 10.13
N GLN A 197 7.33 6.90 11.06
CA GLN A 197 6.71 7.90 11.92
C GLN A 197 6.16 9.04 11.07
N PRO A 198 4.87 9.41 11.23
CA PRO A 198 4.27 10.44 10.41
C PRO A 198 4.73 11.83 10.83
N ILE A 199 4.83 12.75 9.86
CA ILE A 199 5.21 14.15 10.11
C ILE A 199 4.17 14.87 10.99
N TYR A 200 2.89 14.51 10.83
CA TYR A 200 1.76 15.07 11.58
C TYR A 200 0.81 13.96 12.05
N GLY A 201 -0.02 14.24 13.06
CA GLY A 201 -0.98 13.27 13.60
C GLY A 201 -0.40 12.42 14.75
N PRO A 202 -1.03 11.27 15.08
CA PRO A 202 -0.63 10.43 16.21
C PRO A 202 0.83 9.97 16.11
N GLN A 203 1.63 10.32 17.11
CA GLN A 203 3.06 10.00 17.20
C GLN A 203 3.30 8.62 17.85
N THR A 204 2.38 7.67 17.64
CA THR A 204 2.57 6.30 18.09
C THR A 204 3.74 5.65 17.34
N PRO A 205 4.50 4.73 17.97
CA PRO A 205 5.57 4.02 17.29
C PRO A 205 5.11 3.43 15.95
N PRO A 206 5.92 3.53 14.87
CA PRO A 206 5.57 2.98 13.57
C PRO A 206 5.34 1.47 13.62
N LEU A 207 4.52 0.97 12.71
CA LEU A 207 4.39 -0.47 12.50
C LEU A 207 5.62 -1.02 11.81
N VAL A 208 5.90 -2.30 12.02
CA VAL A 208 6.98 -2.99 11.32
C VAL A 208 6.59 -3.16 9.85
N SER A 209 7.48 -2.73 8.96
CA SER A 209 7.37 -2.93 7.51
C SER A 209 7.31 -4.44 7.19
N PRO A 210 6.24 -4.97 6.57
CA PRO A 210 6.05 -6.40 6.35
C PRO A 210 7.19 -7.09 5.61
N ASN A 211 7.87 -6.39 4.70
CA ASN A 211 8.97 -6.93 3.92
C ASN A 211 10.35 -6.44 4.41
N GLY A 212 10.40 -5.69 5.51
CA GLY A 212 11.64 -5.10 6.02
C GLY A 212 12.18 -3.92 5.19
N ASP A 213 11.44 -3.46 4.19
CA ASP A 213 11.79 -2.31 3.34
C ASP A 213 10.68 -1.25 3.44
N VAL A 214 10.88 -0.28 4.33
CA VAL A 214 9.92 0.82 4.58
C VAL A 214 9.57 1.58 3.30
N GLY A 215 10.54 1.80 2.42
CA GLY A 215 10.34 2.53 1.17
C GLY A 215 9.40 1.78 0.24
N VAL A 216 9.69 0.51 -0.02
CA VAL A 216 8.91 -0.31 -0.94
C VAL A 216 7.57 -0.73 -0.34
N ASP A 217 7.47 -0.97 0.97
CA ASP A 217 6.19 -1.22 1.62
C ASP A 217 5.29 0.03 1.59
N GLY A 218 5.88 1.23 1.68
CA GLY A 218 5.17 2.48 1.36
C GLY A 218 4.73 2.55 -0.10
N MET A 219 5.58 2.14 -1.05
CA MET A 219 5.19 2.07 -2.46
C MET A 219 4.04 1.09 -2.70
N VAL A 220 3.96 -0.04 -2.00
CA VAL A 220 2.83 -0.99 -2.11
C VAL A 220 1.51 -0.29 -1.76
N ILE A 221 1.47 0.47 -0.66
CA ILE A 221 0.27 1.25 -0.27
C ILE A 221 -0.11 2.23 -1.37
N ASN A 222 0.85 3.05 -1.81
CA ASN A 222 0.58 4.08 -2.81
C ASN A 222 0.18 3.45 -4.15
N PHE A 223 0.83 2.36 -4.56
CA PHE A 223 0.53 1.62 -5.77
C PHE A 223 -0.88 1.04 -5.72
N ALA A 224 -1.27 0.43 -4.61
CA ALA A 224 -2.63 -0.06 -4.41
C ALA A 224 -3.67 1.07 -4.61
N THR A 225 -3.46 2.22 -3.97
CA THR A 225 -4.36 3.38 -4.06
C THR A 225 -4.49 3.90 -5.49
N VAL A 226 -3.37 4.19 -6.16
CA VAL A 226 -3.43 4.77 -7.50
C VAL A 226 -3.86 3.77 -8.56
N LEU A 227 -3.58 2.47 -8.38
CA LEU A 227 -4.02 1.42 -9.30
C LEU A 227 -5.52 1.16 -9.17
N GLU A 228 -6.08 1.21 -7.95
CA GLU A 228 -7.53 1.19 -7.73
C GLU A 228 -8.19 2.37 -8.43
N ALA A 229 -7.72 3.59 -8.18
CA ALA A 229 -8.22 4.79 -8.85
C ALA A 229 -8.09 4.68 -10.39
N THR A 230 -7.02 4.07 -10.89
CA THR A 230 -6.84 3.86 -12.34
C THR A 230 -7.94 2.98 -12.94
N VAL A 231 -8.41 1.94 -12.24
CA VAL A 231 -9.44 1.05 -12.79
C VAL A 231 -10.87 1.54 -12.52
N THR A 232 -11.05 2.41 -11.52
CA THR A 232 -12.37 2.93 -11.09
C THR A 232 -12.67 4.36 -11.57
N ASN A 233 -11.65 5.13 -11.97
CA ASN A 233 -11.74 6.45 -12.57
C ASN A 233 -10.58 6.67 -13.57
N SER A 234 -10.62 5.97 -14.69
CA SER A 234 -9.45 5.81 -15.56
C SER A 234 -9.04 7.07 -16.31
N PHE A 235 -9.99 7.97 -16.55
CA PHE A 235 -9.80 9.16 -17.39
C PHE A 235 -10.28 10.46 -16.72
N ASP A 236 -10.46 10.45 -15.39
CA ASP A 236 -10.95 11.60 -14.60
C ASP A 236 -12.28 12.17 -15.11
N ASP A 237 -13.20 11.27 -15.50
CA ASP A 237 -14.51 11.60 -16.09
C ASP A 237 -15.72 11.13 -15.27
N GLY A 238 -15.49 10.63 -14.04
CA GLY A 238 -16.50 10.15 -13.10
C GLY A 238 -16.39 10.78 -11.72
#